data_AF-G1QDS6-F1
#
_entry.id   AF-G1QDS6-F1
#
_cell.length_a   1.000
_cell.length_b   1.000
_cell.length_c   1.000
_cell.angle_alpha   90.00
_cell.angle_beta   90.00
_cell.angle_gamma   90.00
#
_symmetry.space_group_name_H-M   'P 1'
#
loop_
_entity.id
_entity.type
_entity.pdbx_description
1 polymer ?
#
loop_
_entity_poly.entity_id
_entity_poly.type
_entity_poly.pdbx_seq_one_letter_code
_entity_poly.pdbx_strand_id
1 'polypeptide(L)'
;MGSKGAFTLLGVLIILSVLCDSGHSLQCYTCVDPVGSCTVINNCTVDSDACLYIKAEKRTHYQCWMFENCNYNYLSNNIGEKTIEYECCQKDLCNRKRNSGMSITGTIALLVTPLLTAFWRLLI
;
A
#
# COMPACT_ATOMS: atom_id res chain seq x y z
N MET A 1 48.54 7.98 -1.26
CA MET A 1 47.48 8.16 -2.27
C MET A 1 46.53 6.97 -2.20
N GLY A 2 45.48 7.01 -1.37
CA GLY A 2 44.60 5.86 -1.23
C GLY A 2 43.46 6.17 -0.28
N SER A 3 42.38 6.72 -0.82
CA SER A 3 41.14 6.95 -0.04
C SER A 3 39.96 7.34 -0.93
N LYS A 4 40.20 7.96 -2.10
CA LYS A 4 39.12 8.44 -2.99
C LYS A 4 38.25 7.32 -3.60
N GLY A 5 38.82 6.13 -3.82
CA GLY A 5 38.09 4.97 -4.33
C GLY A 5 37.13 4.35 -3.32
N ALA A 6 37.44 4.40 -2.03
CA ALA A 6 36.60 3.82 -0.99
C ALA A 6 35.32 4.65 -0.75
N PHE A 7 35.46 5.99 -0.73
CA PHE A 7 34.32 6.90 -0.54
C PHE A 7 33.33 6.90 -1.72
N THR A 8 33.83 6.77 -2.95
CA THR A 8 32.99 6.68 -4.15
C THR A 8 32.21 5.35 -4.18
N LEU A 9 32.86 4.24 -3.85
CA LEU A 9 32.24 2.93 -3.79
C LEU A 9 31.18 2.85 -2.67
N LEU A 10 31.47 3.42 -1.50
CA LEU A 10 30.52 3.52 -0.39
C LEU A 10 29.28 4.33 -0.77
N GLY A 11 29.45 5.48 -1.45
CA GLY A 11 28.35 6.30 -1.93
C GLY A 11 27.43 5.58 -2.93
N VAL A 12 28.01 4.86 -3.89
CA VAL A 12 27.26 4.06 -4.87
C VAL A 12 26.47 2.94 -4.19
N LEU A 13 27.06 2.25 -3.21
CA LEU A 13 26.39 1.19 -2.46
C LEU A 13 25.20 1.72 -1.65
N ILE A 14 25.33 2.90 -1.04
CA ILE A 14 24.22 3.54 -0.30
C ILE A 14 23.08 3.89 -1.26
N ILE A 15 23.38 4.47 -2.43
CA ILE A 15 22.36 4.79 -3.44
C ILE A 15 21.64 3.52 -3.90
N LEU A 16 22.39 2.45 -4.22
CA LEU A 16 21.81 1.16 -4.60
C LEU A 16 20.92 0.57 -3.50
N SER A 17 21.31 0.68 -2.23
CA SER A 17 20.50 0.19 -1.11
C SER A 17 19.20 0.97 -0.89
N VAL A 18 19.19 2.27 -1.21
CA VAL A 18 17.98 3.12 -1.13
C VAL A 18 17.03 2.84 -2.32
N LEU A 19 17.57 2.50 -3.49
CA LEU A 19 16.78 2.11 -4.66
C LEU A 19 16.32 0.64 -4.62
N CYS A 20 16.92 -0.18 -3.75
CA CYS A 20 16.50 -1.55 -3.53
C CYS A 20 15.27 -1.53 -2.62
N ASP A 21 14.10 -1.25 -3.19
CA ASP A 21 12.83 -1.52 -2.54
C ASP A 21 12.83 -3.01 -2.21
N SER A 22 12.99 -3.33 -0.93
CA SER A 22 12.90 -4.69 -0.42
C SER A 22 11.58 -5.25 -0.91
N GLY A 23 11.61 -6.24 -1.81
CA GLY A 23 10.46 -6.83 -2.48
C GLY A 23 9.51 -7.56 -1.52
N HIS A 24 8.90 -6.81 -0.61
CA HIS A 24 7.81 -7.24 0.22
C HIS A 24 6.55 -7.17 -0.64
N SER A 25 6.04 -8.35 -1.00
CA SER A 25 4.71 -8.46 -1.59
C SER A 25 3.69 -8.05 -0.55
N LEU A 26 2.82 -7.09 -0.91
CA LEU A 26 1.75 -6.59 -0.08
C LEU A 26 0.86 -7.76 0.39
N GLN A 27 0.55 -7.82 1.67
CA GLN A 27 -0.34 -8.83 2.23
C GLN A 27 -1.75 -8.26 2.43
N CYS A 28 -2.79 -8.95 1.97
CA CYS A 28 -4.17 -8.50 2.14
C CYS A 28 -5.08 -9.63 2.64
N TYR A 29 -6.18 -9.26 3.29
CA TYR A 29 -7.25 -10.22 3.54
C TYR A 29 -7.95 -10.57 2.23
N THR A 30 -8.23 -11.85 2.00
CA THR A 30 -8.89 -12.34 0.77
C THR A 30 -10.04 -13.28 1.11
N CYS A 31 -11.28 -12.80 1.01
CA CYS A 31 -12.49 -13.57 1.27
C CYS A 31 -13.65 -13.09 0.39
N VAL A 32 -14.52 -14.04 0.01
CA VAL A 32 -15.81 -13.76 -0.63
C VAL A 32 -16.91 -14.14 0.35
N ASP A 33 -17.79 -13.18 0.65
CA ASP A 33 -18.96 -13.36 1.51
C ASP A 33 -18.67 -14.11 2.82
N PRO A 34 -17.67 -13.66 3.61
CA PRO A 34 -17.30 -14.35 4.83
C PRO A 34 -18.43 -14.28 5.86
N VAL A 35 -18.73 -15.43 6.49
CA VAL A 35 -19.60 -15.48 7.67
C VAL A 35 -18.78 -15.01 8.88
N GLY A 36 -18.87 -13.71 9.20
CA GLY A 36 -18.13 -13.08 10.29
C GLY A 36 -16.93 -12.25 9.81
N SER A 37 -15.78 -12.37 10.48
CA SER A 37 -14.54 -11.66 10.13
C SER A 37 -13.69 -12.48 9.14
N CYS A 38 -13.23 -11.86 8.06
CA CYS A 38 -12.25 -12.49 7.16
C CYS A 38 -10.90 -12.65 7.88
N THR A 39 -10.35 -13.87 7.87
CA THR A 39 -9.05 -14.21 8.48
C THR A 39 -8.03 -14.75 7.48
N VAL A 40 -8.44 -14.97 6.23
CA VAL A 40 -7.58 -15.50 5.17
C VAL A 40 -6.66 -14.39 4.67
N ILE A 41 -5.35 -14.59 4.82
CA ILE A 41 -4.30 -13.65 4.39
C ILE A 41 -3.66 -14.21 3.12
N ASN A 42 -3.47 -13.36 2.11
CA ASN A 42 -2.79 -13.71 0.87
C ASN A 42 -1.75 -12.66 0.49
N ASN A 43 -0.63 -13.12 -0.08
CA ASN A 43 0.38 -12.27 -0.68
C ASN A 43 -0.08 -11.83 -2.07
N CYS A 44 -0.09 -10.52 -2.34
CA CYS A 44 -0.52 -9.97 -3.61
C CYS A 44 0.54 -10.16 -4.70
N THR A 45 0.09 -10.28 -5.94
CA THR A 45 1.00 -10.30 -7.10
C THR A 45 1.63 -8.93 -7.31
N VAL A 46 2.70 -8.88 -8.11
CA VAL A 46 3.40 -7.63 -8.46
C VAL A 46 2.46 -6.60 -9.09
N ASP A 47 1.45 -7.07 -9.81
CA ASP A 47 0.46 -6.21 -10.46
C ASP A 47 -0.63 -5.70 -9.51
N SER A 48 -0.72 -6.22 -8.28
CA SER A 48 -1.73 -5.86 -7.28
C SER A 48 -1.09 -5.12 -6.11
N ASP A 49 -1.04 -3.80 -6.23
CA ASP A 49 -0.40 -2.87 -5.30
C ASP A 49 -1.34 -2.31 -4.22
N ALA A 50 -2.56 -2.86 -4.09
CA ALA A 50 -3.55 -2.44 -3.10
C ALA A 50 -4.32 -3.60 -2.47
N CYS A 51 -4.81 -3.39 -1.25
CA CYS A 51 -5.87 -4.17 -0.64
C CYS A 51 -7.21 -3.48 -0.86
N LEU A 52 -8.22 -4.26 -1.21
CA LEU A 52 -9.58 -3.81 -1.44
C LEU A 52 -10.53 -4.44 -0.42
N TYR A 53 -11.41 -3.61 0.13
CA TYR A 53 -12.61 -4.01 0.85
C TYR A 53 -13.82 -3.41 0.14
N ILE A 54 -14.82 -4.24 -0.14
CA ILE A 54 -16.10 -3.79 -0.69
C ILE A 54 -17.23 -4.37 0.13
N LYS A 55 -18.22 -3.54 0.42
CA LYS A 55 -19.50 -3.92 0.98
C LYS A 55 -20.62 -3.46 0.05
N ALA A 56 -21.28 -4.42 -0.58
CA ALA A 56 -22.52 -4.23 -1.31
C ALA A 56 -23.71 -4.67 -0.44
N GLU A 57 -24.93 -4.51 -0.94
CA GLU A 57 -26.15 -4.91 -0.22
C GLU A 57 -26.18 -6.41 0.07
N LYS A 58 -25.73 -7.23 -0.88
CA LYS A 58 -25.79 -8.70 -0.79
C LYS A 58 -24.44 -9.34 -0.52
N ARG A 59 -23.35 -8.64 -0.81
CA ARG A 59 -22.01 -9.24 -0.87
C ARG A 59 -20.96 -8.40 -0.17
N THR A 60 -19.99 -9.08 0.43
CA THR A 60 -18.80 -8.44 0.99
C THR A 60 -17.56 -9.11 0.46
N HIS A 61 -16.64 -8.32 -0.10
CA HIS A 61 -15.41 -8.81 -0.73
C HIS A 61 -14.18 -8.20 -0.07
N TYR A 62 -13.18 -9.03 0.14
CA TYR A 62 -11.83 -8.66 0.54
C TYR A 62 -10.88 -9.28 -0.48
N GLN A 63 -9.96 -8.52 -1.06
CA GLN A 63 -8.99 -9.07 -2.03
C GLN A 63 -7.79 -8.15 -2.26
N CYS A 64 -6.73 -8.70 -2.83
CA CYS A 64 -5.70 -7.93 -3.53
C CYS A 64 -6.29 -7.25 -4.77
N TRP A 65 -5.80 -6.06 -5.09
CA TRP A 65 -6.32 -5.22 -6.16
C TRP A 65 -5.26 -4.29 -6.75
N MET A 66 -5.58 -3.70 -7.90
CA MET A 66 -4.82 -2.63 -8.53
C MET A 66 -5.33 -1.28 -8.03
N PHE A 67 -4.44 -0.46 -7.46
CA PHE A 67 -4.82 0.85 -6.93
C PHE A 67 -5.39 1.77 -8.02
N GLU A 68 -4.89 1.67 -9.26
CA GLU A 68 -5.43 2.40 -10.41
C GLU A 68 -6.92 2.10 -10.68
N ASN A 69 -7.37 0.90 -10.33
CA ASN A 69 -8.74 0.43 -10.52
C ASN A 69 -9.61 0.63 -9.26
N CYS A 70 -9.15 1.41 -8.27
CA CYS A 70 -9.91 1.79 -7.08
C CYS A 70 -10.87 2.96 -7.36
N ASN A 71 -11.80 2.75 -8.29
CA ASN A 71 -12.81 3.73 -8.67
C ASN A 71 -14.22 3.11 -8.55
N TYR A 72 -15.16 3.87 -7.98
CA TYR A 72 -16.56 3.49 -7.86
C TYR A 72 -17.15 2.90 -9.16
N ASN A 73 -16.97 3.57 -10.29
CA ASN A 73 -17.55 3.16 -11.57
C ASN A 73 -16.96 1.82 -12.04
N TYR A 74 -15.66 1.62 -11.85
CA TYR A 74 -15.02 0.36 -12.20
C TYR A 74 -15.52 -0.77 -11.29
N LEU A 75 -15.51 -0.54 -9.98
CA LEU A 75 -15.87 -1.52 -8.97
C LEU A 75 -17.34 -1.92 -9.03
N SER A 76 -18.26 -0.94 -9.15
CA SER A 76 -19.70 -1.21 -9.25
C SER A 76 -20.06 -2.03 -10.49
N ASN A 77 -19.43 -1.72 -11.64
CA ASN A 77 -19.59 -2.50 -12.86
C ASN A 77 -18.96 -3.90 -12.74
N ASN A 78 -17.76 -4.01 -12.16
CA ASN A 78 -17.06 -5.29 -12.02
C ASN A 78 -17.78 -6.26 -11.07
N ILE A 79 -18.41 -5.73 -10.01
CA ILE A 79 -19.17 -6.53 -9.03
C ILE A 79 -20.62 -6.77 -9.50
N GLY A 80 -21.13 -5.89 -10.37
CA GLY A 80 -22.52 -5.93 -10.85
C GLY A 80 -23.53 -5.38 -9.84
N GLU A 81 -23.10 -4.52 -8.91
CA GLU A 81 -23.93 -3.94 -7.85
C GLU A 81 -23.97 -2.41 -8.00
N LYS A 82 -25.18 -1.82 -7.96
CA LYS A 82 -25.38 -0.39 -8.22
C LYS A 82 -24.96 0.50 -7.05
N THR A 83 -24.99 -0.03 -5.83
CA THR A 83 -24.69 0.68 -4.59
C THR A 83 -23.63 -0.10 -3.83
N ILE A 84 -22.42 0.45 -3.77
CA ILE A 84 -21.28 -0.16 -3.08
C ILE A 84 -20.60 0.84 -2.14
N GLU A 85 -20.13 0.35 -1.01
CA GLU A 85 -19.12 1.03 -0.17
C GLU A 85 -17.77 0.33 -0.43
N TYR A 86 -16.71 1.09 -0.66
CA TYR A 86 -15.38 0.51 -0.88
C TYR A 86 -14.27 1.28 -0.17
N GLU A 87 -13.21 0.57 0.23
CA GLU A 87 -11.97 1.12 0.77
C GLU A 87 -10.77 0.45 0.08
N CYS A 88 -9.81 1.26 -0.34
CA CYS A 88 -8.54 0.81 -0.91
C CYS A 88 -7.37 1.37 -0.11
N CYS A 89 -6.33 0.55 0.08
CA CYS A 89 -5.16 0.94 0.85
C CYS A 89 -3.94 0.09 0.44
N GLN A 90 -2.72 0.61 0.63
CA GLN A 90 -1.46 -0.01 0.16
C GLN A 90 -0.56 -0.40 1.34
N LYS A 91 -1.14 -0.92 2.42
CA LYS A 91 -0.42 -1.38 3.62
C LYS A 91 -0.85 -2.80 3.96
N ASP A 92 0.05 -3.60 4.53
CA ASP A 92 -0.28 -4.96 4.89
C ASP A 92 -1.52 -5.03 5.79
N LEU A 93 -2.45 -5.90 5.41
CA LEU A 93 -3.67 -6.25 6.13
C LEU A 93 -4.60 -5.07 6.41
N CYS A 94 -4.47 -3.98 5.63
CA CYS A 94 -5.20 -2.74 5.86
C CYS A 94 -6.69 -2.82 5.53
N ASN A 95 -7.10 -3.78 4.69
CA ASN A 95 -8.51 -4.02 4.32
C ASN A 95 -9.30 -4.80 5.38
N ARG A 96 -8.85 -4.81 6.63
CA ARG A 96 -9.62 -5.37 7.75
C ARG A 96 -10.91 -4.57 7.92
N LYS A 97 -12.03 -5.25 8.14
CA LYS A 97 -13.31 -4.62 8.48
C LYS A 97 -13.12 -3.57 9.57
N ARG A 98 -13.24 -2.29 9.21
CA ARG A 98 -13.32 -1.19 10.17
C ARG A 98 -14.75 -1.11 10.70
N ASN A 99 -14.91 -1.14 12.01
CA ASN A 99 -16.14 -0.65 12.62
C ASN A 99 -16.25 0.83 12.23
N SER A 100 -17.34 1.19 11.55
CA SER A 100 -17.61 2.52 11.01
C SER A 100 -17.29 3.61 12.03
N GLY A 101 -16.21 4.37 11.82
CA GLY A 101 -15.81 5.43 12.76
C GLY A 101 -14.38 5.97 12.63
N MET A 102 -13.48 5.33 11.88
CA MET A 102 -12.11 5.83 11.75
C MET A 102 -11.53 5.60 10.36
N SER A 103 -11.98 6.38 9.38
CA SER A 103 -11.25 6.49 8.11
C SER A 103 -9.93 7.22 8.39
N ILE A 104 -8.83 6.48 8.40
CA ILE A 104 -7.49 7.09 8.34
C ILE A 104 -7.23 7.33 6.86
N THR A 105 -7.83 8.39 6.32
CA THR A 105 -7.39 9.00 5.06
C THR A 105 -5.91 9.32 5.23
N GLY A 106 -5.09 8.69 4.39
CA GLY A 106 -3.64 8.76 4.46
C GLY A 106 -3.12 10.17 4.26
N THR A 107 -2.85 10.87 5.37
CA THR A 107 -2.08 12.11 5.40
C THR A 107 -0.75 11.85 6.10
N ILE A 108 0.11 10.99 5.56
CA ILE A 108 1.50 10.85 6.02
C ILE A 108 2.50 11.23 4.90
N ALA A 109 2.04 11.87 3.82
CA ALA A 109 2.90 12.29 2.71
C ALA A 109 3.73 13.56 2.99
N LEU A 110 3.69 14.17 4.19
CA LEU A 110 4.28 15.50 4.42
C LEU A 110 5.49 15.57 5.37
N LEU A 111 6.05 14.43 5.80
CA LEU A 111 7.20 14.44 6.72
C LEU A 111 8.52 13.97 6.09
N VAL A 112 8.58 13.76 4.78
CA VAL A 112 9.85 13.44 4.08
C VAL A 112 10.65 14.70 3.73
N THR A 113 9.99 15.85 3.63
CA THR A 113 10.60 17.14 3.28
C THR A 113 11.58 17.75 4.30
N PRO A 114 11.47 17.58 5.64
CA PRO A 114 12.42 18.17 6.57
C PRO A 114 13.74 17.39 6.73
N LEU A 115 13.83 16.12 6.28
CA LEU A 115 15.09 15.36 6.42
C LEU A 115 16.14 15.75 5.37
N LEU A 116 15.74 16.11 4.16
CA LEU A 116 16.68 16.54 3.12
C LEU A 116 17.36 17.89 3.44
N THR A 117 16.66 18.80 4.13
CA THR A 117 17.22 20.12 4.46
C THR A 117 18.21 20.09 5.62
N ALA A 118 18.08 19.12 6.55
CA ALA A 118 19.04 18.91 7.62
C ALA A 118 20.37 18.35 7.08
N PHE A 119 20.32 17.46 6.08
CA PHE A 119 21.52 16.86 5.47
C PHE A 119 22.35 17.90 4.68
N TRP A 120 21.71 18.91 4.09
CA TRP A 120 22.39 19.99 3.36
C TRP A 120 23.19 20.92 4.29
N ARG A 121 22.79 21.10 5.55
CA ARG A 121 23.50 21.94 6.52
C ARG A 121 24.65 21.25 7.26
N LEU A 122 24.73 19.92 7.17
CA LEU A 122 25.82 19.15 7.80
C LEU A 122 26.99 18.87 6.83
N LEU A 123 26.79 19.12 5.53
CA LEU A 123 27.77 18.83 4.47
C LEU A 123 28.34 20.09 3.75
N ILE A 124 27.89 21.28 4.13
CA ILE A 124 28.46 22.60 3.77
C ILE A 124 28.82 23.32 5.05
#